data_AF-A0A285U5T7-F1
#
_entry.id   AF-A0A285U5T7-F1
#
_cell.length_a   1.000
_cell.length_b   1.000
_cell.length_c   1.000
_cell.angle_alpha   90.00
_cell.angle_beta   90.00
_cell.angle_gamma   90.00
#
_symmetry.space_group_name_H-M   'P 1'
#
loop_
_entity.id
_entity.type
_entity.pdbx_description
1 polymer ?
#
loop_
_entity_poly.entity_id
_entity_poly.type
_entity_poly.pdbx_seq_one_letter_code
_entity_poly.pdbx_strand_id
1 'polypeptide(L)'
;MGKEIFPGRFTTENDQDIVVFLIGMRINKRLAIRKWLPVFTAMPKMIRELYQNKDLGFISMESYFGLRTSVMIQYWRSTDELMAYARGQNHLKAWKEFNQKVGNNDAVGVYHETYVIRKGEYESVYRNMPLYGLAKAMEQIPITSKINSATERLSQEG
;
A
#
# COMPACT_ATOMS: atom_id res chain seq x y z
N MET A 1 -3.69 8.24 -20.38
CA MET A 1 -4.18 6.90 -20.77
C MET A 1 -4.97 6.34 -19.62
N GLY A 2 -6.26 6.03 -19.83
CA GLY A 2 -7.03 5.30 -18.82
C GLY A 2 -6.42 3.91 -18.60
N LYS A 3 -6.49 3.38 -17.38
CA LYS A 3 -6.07 2.00 -17.12
C LYS A 3 -6.99 1.06 -17.91
N GLU A 4 -6.41 0.09 -18.61
CA GLU A 4 -7.15 -0.97 -19.31
C GLU A 4 -8.04 -1.72 -18.30
N ILE A 5 -9.29 -1.98 -18.69
CA ILE A 5 -10.26 -2.70 -17.86
C ILE A 5 -10.27 -4.15 -18.31
N PHE A 6 -10.10 -5.09 -17.37
CA PHE A 6 -10.16 -6.52 -17.64
C PHE A 6 -11.59 -7.04 -17.36
N PRO A 7 -12.41 -7.31 -18.40
CA PRO A 7 -13.74 -7.86 -18.21
C PRO A 7 -13.67 -9.32 -17.73
N GLY A 8 -14.53 -9.69 -16.79
CA GLY A 8 -14.56 -11.04 -16.22
C GLY A 8 -14.23 -11.05 -14.73
N ARG A 9 -13.84 -12.23 -14.21
CA ARG A 9 -13.50 -12.47 -12.80
C ARG A 9 -12.05 -12.93 -12.71
N PHE A 10 -11.27 -12.21 -11.92
CA PHE A 10 -9.85 -12.48 -11.73
C PHE A 10 -9.49 -12.51 -10.24
N THR A 11 -8.37 -13.13 -9.95
CA THR A 11 -7.76 -13.24 -8.62
C THR A 11 -6.24 -13.16 -8.77
N THR A 12 -5.53 -13.44 -7.68
CA THR A 12 -4.07 -13.56 -7.63
C THR A 12 -3.68 -14.91 -7.09
N GLU A 13 -2.47 -15.34 -7.43
CA GLU A 13 -1.86 -16.48 -6.77
C GLU A 13 -1.62 -16.22 -5.28
N ASN A 14 -1.75 -17.28 -4.49
CA ASN A 14 -1.58 -17.28 -3.04
C ASN A 14 -0.36 -18.13 -2.65
N ASP A 15 0.72 -17.97 -3.41
CA ASP A 15 1.90 -18.84 -3.43
C ASP A 15 3.10 -18.24 -2.66
N GLN A 16 3.05 -16.96 -2.30
CA GLN A 16 4.16 -16.19 -1.75
C GLN A 16 3.76 -15.46 -0.46
N ASP A 17 4.71 -15.28 0.45
CA ASP A 17 4.50 -14.38 1.58
C ASP A 17 4.48 -12.94 1.08
N ILE A 18 3.61 -12.13 1.67
CA ILE A 18 3.48 -10.71 1.31
C ILE A 18 3.42 -9.84 2.55
N VAL A 19 3.84 -8.60 2.40
CA VAL A 19 3.66 -7.57 3.41
C VAL A 19 2.79 -6.45 2.84
N VAL A 20 1.70 -6.16 3.54
CA VAL A 20 0.80 -5.05 3.23
C VAL A 20 1.07 -3.93 4.23
N PHE A 21 1.55 -2.80 3.73
CA PHE A 21 1.84 -1.62 4.54
C PHE A 21 0.86 -0.50 4.21
N LEU A 22 0.03 -0.15 5.18
CA LEU A 22 -0.88 0.99 5.07
C LEU A 22 -0.20 2.19 5.73
N ILE A 23 -0.19 3.33 5.04
CA ILE A 23 0.24 4.61 5.60
C ILE A 23 -0.73 5.69 5.18
N GLY A 24 -1.07 6.57 6.10
CA GLY A 24 -2.03 7.61 5.81
C GLY A 24 -1.93 8.78 6.74
N MET A 25 -2.67 9.83 6.38
CA MET A 25 -2.83 11.01 7.22
C MET A 25 -4.28 11.43 7.31
N ARG A 26 -4.66 12.01 8.44
CA ARG A 26 -5.98 12.55 8.71
C ARG A 26 -5.88 14.03 9.06
N ILE A 27 -6.62 14.87 8.34
CA ILE A 27 -6.76 16.30 8.63
C ILE A 27 -7.84 16.46 9.70
N ASN A 28 -7.42 16.82 10.91
CA ASN A 28 -8.32 17.06 12.03
C ASN A 28 -8.92 18.47 11.97
N LYS A 29 -8.12 19.47 11.57
CA LYS A 29 -8.54 20.88 11.48
C LYS A 29 -8.34 21.43 10.06
N ARG A 30 -9.39 21.39 9.24
CA ARG A 30 -9.33 21.80 7.81
C ARG A 30 -8.82 23.23 7.60
N LEU A 31 -9.25 24.17 8.43
CA LEU A 31 -8.88 25.58 8.33
C LEU A 31 -7.43 25.87 8.75
N ALA A 32 -6.77 24.95 9.45
CA ALA A 32 -5.39 25.12 9.90
C ALA A 32 -4.38 24.73 8.79
N ILE A 33 -4.54 25.32 7.60
CA ILE A 33 -3.78 24.96 6.37
C ILE A 33 -2.28 25.05 6.61
N ARG A 34 -1.80 26.11 7.28
CA ARG A 34 -0.37 26.27 7.61
C ARG A 34 0.19 25.15 8.50
N LYS A 35 -0.67 24.45 9.24
CA LYS A 35 -0.28 23.35 10.12
C LYS A 35 -0.29 22.00 9.40
N TRP A 36 -1.28 21.71 8.57
CA TRP A 36 -1.39 20.37 7.93
C TRP A 36 -0.74 20.30 6.54
N LEU A 37 -0.65 21.39 5.79
CA LEU A 37 -0.09 21.40 4.42
C LEU A 37 1.39 20.99 4.35
N PRO A 38 2.28 21.40 5.28
CA PRO A 38 3.66 20.93 5.28
C PRO A 38 3.79 19.41 5.50
N VAL A 39 2.88 18.81 6.27
CA VAL A 39 2.84 17.36 6.50
C VAL A 39 2.33 16.63 5.25
N PHE A 40 1.25 17.15 4.65
CA PHE A 40 0.68 16.61 3.41
C PHE A 40 1.67 16.61 2.24
N THR A 41 2.53 17.62 2.14
CA THR A 41 3.54 17.72 1.06
C THR A 41 4.82 16.93 1.33
N ALA A 42 5.10 16.57 2.60
CA ALA A 42 6.27 15.79 2.96
C ALA A 42 6.09 14.28 2.69
N MET A 43 4.89 13.75 2.95
CA MET A 43 4.62 12.31 2.78
C MET A 43 4.86 11.82 1.32
N PRO A 44 4.35 12.47 0.26
CA PRO A 44 4.60 12.02 -1.13
C PRO A 44 6.06 12.07 -1.55
N LYS A 45 6.89 12.93 -0.95
CA LYS A 45 8.33 12.99 -1.26
C LYS A 45 9.06 11.73 -0.80
N MET A 46 8.75 11.26 0.40
CA MET A 46 9.26 10.01 0.95
C MET A 46 8.81 8.80 0.11
N ILE A 47 7.59 8.86 -0.41
CA ILE A 47 7.03 7.81 -1.28
C ILE A 47 7.64 7.83 -2.69
N ARG A 48 7.97 9.00 -3.23
CA ARG A 48 8.61 9.09 -4.54
C ARG A 48 9.98 8.43 -4.56
N GLU A 49 10.68 8.46 -3.43
CA GLU A 49 11.95 7.78 -3.26
C GLU A 49 11.81 6.25 -3.38
N LEU A 50 10.73 5.67 -2.84
CA LEU A 50 10.40 4.25 -3.01
C LEU A 50 10.30 3.87 -4.49
N TYR A 51 9.60 4.69 -5.27
CA TYR A 51 9.38 4.42 -6.69
C TYR A 51 10.65 4.45 -7.53
N GLN A 52 11.66 5.20 -7.11
CA GLN A 52 12.94 5.32 -7.82
C GLN A 52 13.88 4.15 -7.52
N ASN A 53 13.72 3.50 -6.37
CA ASN A 53 14.54 2.37 -5.93
C ASN A 53 13.71 1.07 -5.86
N LYS A 54 13.20 0.61 -7.01
CA LYS A 54 12.36 -0.59 -7.10
C LYS A 54 13.05 -1.88 -6.64
N ASP A 55 14.38 -1.89 -6.58
CA ASP A 55 15.18 -3.04 -6.11
C ASP A 55 15.08 -3.25 -4.58
N LEU A 56 14.33 -2.43 -3.87
CA LEU A 56 14.14 -2.51 -2.42
C LEU A 56 12.97 -3.41 -1.99
N GLY A 57 12.43 -4.25 -2.87
CA GLY A 57 11.32 -5.17 -2.55
C GLY A 57 9.92 -4.54 -2.55
N PHE A 58 9.81 -3.26 -2.92
CA PHE A 58 8.54 -2.59 -3.15
C PHE A 58 7.91 -3.06 -4.47
N ILE A 59 6.69 -3.60 -4.42
CA ILE A 59 6.05 -4.19 -5.60
C ILE A 59 5.07 -3.21 -6.24
N SER A 60 4.09 -2.76 -5.47
CA SER A 60 3.09 -1.82 -5.97
C SER A 60 2.47 -0.99 -4.85
N MET A 61 1.82 0.11 -5.20
CA MET A 61 0.97 0.86 -4.27
C MET A 61 -0.28 1.38 -4.95
N GLU A 62 -1.26 1.68 -4.09
CA GLU A 62 -2.50 2.35 -4.43
C GLU A 62 -2.74 3.49 -3.44
N SER A 63 -3.11 4.66 -3.95
CA SER A 63 -3.28 5.88 -3.16
C SER A 63 -4.71 6.36 -3.21
N TYR A 64 -5.26 6.66 -2.04
CA TYR A 64 -6.63 7.12 -1.84
C TYR A 64 -6.64 8.41 -1.06
N PHE A 65 -7.45 9.35 -1.54
CA PHE A 65 -7.70 10.62 -0.87
C PHE A 65 -9.19 10.72 -0.60
N GLY A 66 -9.57 10.55 0.67
CA GLY A 66 -10.89 10.91 1.16
C GLY A 66 -10.96 12.39 1.54
N LEU A 67 -12.14 12.83 2.00
CA LEU A 67 -12.39 14.23 2.37
C LEU A 67 -11.55 14.71 3.58
N ARG A 68 -11.17 13.79 4.45
CA ARG A 68 -10.38 14.09 5.66
C ARG A 68 -9.21 13.14 5.88
N THR A 69 -9.24 11.95 5.30
CA THR A 69 -8.22 10.92 5.49
C THR A 69 -7.69 10.51 4.14
N SER A 70 -6.38 10.31 4.06
CA SER A 70 -5.73 9.64 2.94
C SER A 70 -5.21 8.30 3.42
N VAL A 71 -5.23 7.31 2.53
CA VAL A 71 -4.61 6.01 2.77
C VAL A 71 -3.80 5.64 1.55
N MET A 72 -2.61 5.13 1.79
CA MET A 72 -1.75 4.54 0.81
C MET A 72 -1.52 3.09 1.21
N ILE A 73 -1.89 2.18 0.31
CA ILE A 73 -1.71 0.75 0.49
C ILE A 73 -0.48 0.38 -0.33
N GLN A 74 0.53 -0.18 0.32
CA GLN A 74 1.77 -0.62 -0.31
C GLN A 74 1.91 -2.13 -0.17
N TYR A 75 2.37 -2.77 -1.22
CA TYR A 75 2.65 -4.21 -1.26
C TYR A 75 4.16 -4.42 -1.38
N TRP A 76 4.68 -5.27 -0.51
CA TRP A 76 6.09 -5.57 -0.34
C TRP A 76 6.30 -7.08 -0.36
N ARG A 77 7.45 -7.51 -0.88
CA ARG A 77 7.79 -8.93 -0.98
C ARG A 77 8.20 -9.53 0.37
N SER A 78 8.82 -8.75 1.27
CA SER A 78 9.19 -9.24 2.59
C SER A 78 9.26 -8.14 3.66
N THR A 79 9.20 -8.55 4.93
CA THR A 79 9.43 -7.65 6.06
C THR A 79 10.86 -7.15 6.10
N ASP A 80 11.82 -7.97 5.70
CA ASP A 80 13.24 -7.63 5.75
C ASP A 80 13.58 -6.49 4.78
N GLU A 81 13.02 -6.54 3.57
CA GLU A 81 13.13 -5.48 2.57
C GLU A 81 12.43 -4.19 3.04
N LEU A 82 11.23 -4.30 3.62
CA LEU A 82 10.53 -3.16 4.22
C LEU A 82 11.36 -2.51 5.33
N MET A 83 11.96 -3.31 6.22
CA MET A 83 12.79 -2.83 7.32
C MET A 83 14.13 -2.27 6.85
N ALA A 84 14.71 -2.85 5.80
CA ALA A 84 15.92 -2.33 5.17
C ALA A 84 15.66 -0.94 4.58
N TYR A 85 14.53 -0.75 3.88
CA TYR A 85 14.11 0.57 3.40
C TYR A 85 13.88 1.56 4.56
N ALA A 86 13.16 1.16 5.60
CA ALA A 86 12.87 2.03 6.75
C ALA A 86 14.13 2.50 7.49
N ARG A 87 15.23 1.74 7.41
CA ARG A 87 16.54 2.07 8.00
C ARG A 87 17.47 2.83 7.05
N GLY A 88 17.09 3.03 5.78
CA GLY A 88 17.88 3.77 4.80
C GLY A 88 18.10 5.23 5.20
N GLN A 89 19.30 5.76 4.96
CA GLN A 89 19.69 7.12 5.39
C GLN A 89 18.75 8.22 4.87
N ASN A 90 18.34 8.11 3.61
CA ASN A 90 17.43 9.07 2.99
C ASN A 90 16.02 9.00 3.60
N HIS A 91 15.50 7.78 3.81
CA HIS A 91 14.22 7.57 4.48
C HIS A 91 14.24 8.13 5.90
N LEU A 92 15.29 7.86 6.67
CA LEU A 92 15.45 8.39 8.03
C LEU A 92 15.52 9.92 8.04
N LYS A 93 16.17 10.55 7.06
CA LYS A 93 16.20 12.00 6.93
C LYS A 93 14.81 12.56 6.64
N ALA A 94 14.10 12.00 5.66
CA ALA A 94 12.74 12.38 5.33
C ALA A 94 11.78 12.15 6.52
N TRP A 95 11.94 11.04 7.24
CA TRP A 95 11.17 10.69 8.43
C TRP A 95 11.41 11.65 9.58
N LYS A 96 12.67 12.05 9.80
CA LYS A 96 13.02 13.08 10.80
C LYS A 96 12.37 14.42 10.48
N GLU A 97 12.47 14.89 9.24
CA GLU A 97 11.81 16.14 8.80
C GLU A 97 10.29 16.06 8.91
N PHE A 98 9.73 14.89 8.60
CA PHE A 98 8.30 14.63 8.73
C PHE A 98 7.86 14.68 10.20
N ASN A 99 8.55 13.99 11.10
CA ASN A 99 8.24 13.99 12.54
C ASN A 99 8.34 15.38 13.16
N GLN A 100 9.30 16.21 12.73
CA GLN A 100 9.39 17.60 13.16
C GLN A 100 8.17 18.43 12.76
N LYS A 101 7.60 18.18 11.57
CA LYS A 101 6.41 18.87 11.06
C LYS A 101 5.11 18.32 11.66
N VAL A 102 5.09 17.03 12.00
CA VAL A 102 3.97 16.36 12.65
C VAL A 102 3.91 16.74 14.13
N GLY A 103 4.97 16.56 14.91
CA GLY A 103 5.12 17.06 16.30
C GLY A 103 3.85 17.16 17.16
N ASN A 104 3.78 18.17 18.04
CA ASN A 104 2.57 18.51 18.80
C ASN A 104 1.54 19.26 17.93
N ASN A 105 1.16 18.68 16.78
CA ASN A 105 0.23 19.29 15.84
C ASN A 105 -1.14 18.61 15.87
N ASP A 106 -2.08 19.20 16.59
CA ASP A 106 -3.45 18.69 16.66
C ASP A 106 -4.25 18.84 15.35
N ALA A 107 -3.72 19.55 14.35
CA ALA A 107 -4.39 19.77 13.07
C ALA A 107 -4.29 18.58 12.11
N VAL A 108 -3.30 17.69 12.29
CA VAL A 108 -3.05 16.56 11.41
C VAL A 108 -2.58 15.34 12.20
N GLY A 109 -3.20 14.19 11.93
CA GLY A 109 -2.76 12.89 12.42
C GLY A 109 -2.11 12.09 11.30
N VAL A 110 -1.23 11.17 11.68
CA VAL A 110 -0.57 10.22 10.77
C VAL A 110 -0.72 8.85 11.39
N TYR A 111 -0.91 7.84 10.56
CA TYR A 111 -0.95 6.45 10.99
C TYR A 111 -0.20 5.58 10.00
N HIS A 112 0.27 4.43 10.48
CA HIS A 112 0.74 3.35 9.65
C HIS A 112 0.35 2.01 10.27
N GLU A 113 0.18 1.00 9.42
CA GLU A 113 -0.13 -0.37 9.82
C GLU A 113 0.70 -1.31 8.93
N THR A 114 1.29 -2.33 9.54
CA THR A 114 2.08 -3.34 8.81
C THR A 114 1.43 -4.70 9.04
N TYR A 115 1.03 -5.36 7.95
CA TYR A 115 0.46 -6.70 7.97
C TYR A 115 1.40 -7.65 7.25
N VAL A 116 1.83 -8.69 7.95
CA VAL A 116 2.63 -9.78 7.38
C VAL A 116 1.68 -10.94 7.15
N ILE A 117 1.50 -11.32 5.90
CA ILE A 117 0.52 -12.34 5.50
C ILE A 117 1.29 -13.46 4.82
N ARG A 118 1.12 -14.69 5.32
CA ARG A 118 1.82 -15.85 4.77
C ARG A 118 1.12 -16.32 3.51
N LYS A 119 1.85 -17.02 2.65
CA LYS A 119 1.25 -17.82 1.58
C LYS A 119 0.16 -18.74 2.14
N GLY A 120 -0.92 -18.91 1.41
CA GLY A 120 -2.13 -19.61 1.86
C GLY A 120 -3.09 -18.77 2.70
N GLU A 121 -2.69 -17.59 3.22
CA GLU A 121 -3.51 -16.84 4.19
C GLU A 121 -4.20 -15.59 3.61
N TYR A 122 -4.23 -15.42 2.28
CA TYR A 122 -4.94 -14.31 1.63
C TYR A 122 -5.71 -14.72 0.37
N GLU A 123 -6.77 -13.98 0.05
CA GLU A 123 -7.49 -14.14 -1.22
C GLU A 123 -7.91 -12.79 -1.78
N SER A 124 -8.13 -12.74 -3.10
CA SER A 124 -8.54 -11.53 -3.79
C SER A 124 -9.55 -11.83 -4.90
N VAL A 125 -10.44 -10.89 -5.18
CA VAL A 125 -11.35 -10.98 -6.33
C VAL A 125 -11.46 -9.62 -7.00
N TYR A 126 -11.32 -9.62 -8.32
CA TYR A 126 -11.48 -8.46 -9.18
C TYR A 126 -12.52 -8.78 -10.25
N ARG A 127 -13.49 -7.89 -10.43
CA ARG A 127 -14.54 -8.07 -11.44
C ARG A 127 -14.70 -6.81 -12.28
N ASN A 128 -14.44 -6.91 -13.58
CA ASN A 128 -14.53 -5.78 -14.51
C ASN A 128 -13.69 -4.58 -14.03
N MET A 129 -12.49 -4.86 -13.54
CA MET A 129 -11.60 -3.88 -12.92
C MET A 129 -10.32 -3.74 -13.74
N PRO A 130 -9.65 -2.58 -13.70
CA PRO A 130 -8.26 -2.50 -14.12
C PRO A 130 -7.35 -3.29 -13.15
N LEU A 131 -6.11 -3.53 -13.57
CA LEU A 131 -5.08 -4.10 -12.70
C LEU A 131 -4.92 -3.24 -11.44
N TYR A 132 -5.18 -3.85 -10.28
CA TYR A 132 -5.44 -3.12 -9.05
C TYR A 132 -5.06 -3.94 -7.80
N GLY A 133 -4.63 -3.24 -6.75
CA GLY A 133 -4.37 -3.82 -5.44
C GLY A 133 -3.38 -4.98 -5.52
N LEU A 134 -3.73 -6.11 -4.90
CA LEU A 134 -2.92 -7.32 -4.92
C LEU A 134 -2.70 -7.86 -6.35
N ALA A 135 -3.68 -7.79 -7.27
CA ALA A 135 -3.49 -8.19 -8.67
C ALA A 135 -2.52 -7.31 -9.46
N LYS A 136 -2.18 -6.12 -8.96
CA LYS A 136 -1.08 -5.33 -9.50
C LYS A 136 0.25 -5.66 -8.84
N ALA A 137 0.21 -6.13 -7.60
CA ALA A 137 1.40 -6.56 -6.87
C ALA A 137 1.85 -7.96 -7.32
N MET A 138 0.93 -8.82 -7.73
CA MET A 138 1.17 -10.20 -8.12
C MET A 138 0.62 -10.45 -9.52
N GLU A 139 0.81 -11.66 -10.03
CA GLU A 139 0.21 -12.06 -11.30
C GLU A 139 -1.32 -12.15 -11.17
N GLN A 140 -2.02 -11.54 -12.13
CA GLN A 140 -3.47 -11.60 -12.24
C GLN A 140 -3.86 -12.87 -13.01
N ILE A 141 -4.66 -13.74 -12.39
CA ILE A 141 -5.13 -14.99 -13.01
C ILE A 141 -6.66 -15.05 -13.08
N PRO A 142 -7.25 -15.70 -14.10
CA PRO A 142 -8.70 -15.84 -14.21
C PRO A 142 -9.27 -16.76 -13.12
N ILE A 143 -10.43 -16.40 -12.56
CA ILE A 143 -11.15 -17.29 -11.65
C ILE A 143 -11.79 -18.43 -12.46
N THR A 144 -11.37 -19.66 -12.18
CA THR A 144 -11.95 -20.87 -12.77
C THR A 144 -12.96 -21.52 -11.81
N SER A 145 -13.62 -22.59 -12.25
CA SER A 145 -14.54 -23.37 -11.40
C SER A 145 -13.86 -23.99 -10.18
N LYS A 146 -12.53 -24.22 -10.21
CA LYS A 146 -11.76 -24.80 -9.11
C LYS A 146 -11.48 -23.82 -7.96
N ILE A 147 -11.59 -22.52 -8.22
CA ILE A 147 -11.20 -21.44 -7.30
C ILE A 147 -12.29 -20.38 -7.19
N ASN A 148 -13.55 -20.83 -7.31
CA ASN A 148 -14.73 -19.99 -7.45
C ASN A 148 -15.14 -19.37 -6.11
N SER A 149 -14.99 -20.11 -5.01
CA SER A 149 -15.27 -19.64 -3.64
C SER A 149 -14.04 -19.02 -2.97
N ALA A 150 -14.28 -18.19 -1.95
CA ALA A 150 -13.19 -17.61 -1.14
C ALA A 150 -12.39 -18.71 -0.41
N THR A 151 -13.09 -19.72 0.12
CA THR A 151 -12.44 -20.87 0.76
C THR A 151 -11.52 -21.60 -0.21
N GLU A 152 -11.94 -21.88 -1.44
CA GLU A 152 -11.08 -22.52 -2.44
C GLU A 152 -9.84 -21.69 -2.80
N ARG A 153 -9.92 -20.36 -2.75
CA ARG A 153 -8.77 -19.47 -2.99
C ARG A 153 -7.82 -19.37 -1.79
N LEU A 154 -8.35 -19.43 -0.57
CA LEU A 154 -7.54 -19.52 0.65
C LEU A 154 -6.89 -20.90 0.79
N SER A 155 -7.60 -21.95 0.41
CA SER A 155 -7.16 -23.34 0.49
C SER A 155 -6.36 -23.79 -0.74
N GLN A 156 -5.73 -22.89 -1.48
CA GLN A 156 -4.71 -23.28 -2.45
C GLN A 156 -3.48 -23.81 -1.69
N GLU A 157 -3.60 -25.05 -1.23
CA GLU A 157 -2.44 -25.88 -0.91
C GLU A 157 -1.64 -26.05 -2.20
N GLY A 158 -0.35 -25.72 -2.14
CA GLY A 158 0.60 -26.03 -3.21
C GLY A 158 0.79 -27.52 -3.41
#